data_AF-A0A3A9YRV3-F1
#
_entry.id   AF-A0A3A9YRV3-F1
#
_cell.length_a   1.000
_cell.length_b   1.000
_cell.length_c   1.000
_cell.angle_alpha   90.00
_cell.angle_beta   90.00
_cell.angle_gamma   90.00
#
_symmetry.space_group_name_H-M   'P 1'
#
loop_
_entity.id
_entity.type
_entity.pdbx_description
1 polymer ?
#
loop_
_entity_poly.entity_id
_entity_poly.type
_entity_poly.pdbx_seq_one_letter_code
_entity_poly.pdbx_strand_id
1 'polypeptide(L)'
;MRRREGAQDADPELEATQAALAAEHAAVYGYGLVGGRLGEEGGAEVREAYEAHLARRDRLHRAVRDLGGTPVAAAAAYALPFEVGDGEAARRFAAELERRLAGAYADLVAATDGERRVAAATALGEAAVRAARWSGAGSAFPGLAEYANEEGG
;
A
#
# COMPACT_ATOMS: atom_id res chain seq x y z
N MET A 1 -46.37 -3.41 6.84
CA MET A 1 -46.07 -2.04 6.34
C MET A 1 -45.09 -1.36 7.29
N ARG A 2 -43.80 -1.40 6.94
CA ARG A 2 -42.76 -0.37 7.13
C ARG A 2 -41.42 -1.03 6.81
N ARG A 3 -41.11 -1.04 5.51
CA ARG A 3 -39.76 -1.24 4.99
C ARG A 3 -38.93 -0.11 5.59
N ARG A 4 -37.78 -0.43 6.19
CA ARG A 4 -36.78 0.59 6.53
C ARG A 4 -36.21 1.11 5.21
N GLU A 5 -36.90 2.08 4.63
CA GLU A 5 -36.40 2.94 3.56
C GLU A 5 -35.74 4.12 4.29
N GLY A 6 -34.41 4.20 4.30
CA GLY A 6 -33.72 5.31 4.98
C GLY A 6 -32.21 5.24 5.11
N ALA A 7 -31.57 4.09 4.86
CA ALA A 7 -30.16 4.03 4.52
C ALA A 7 -30.09 3.38 3.14
N GLN A 8 -29.76 4.15 2.10
CA GLN A 8 -29.31 3.53 0.86
C GLN A 8 -28.20 2.56 1.24
N ASP A 9 -28.33 1.28 0.88
CA ASP A 9 -27.22 0.34 0.92
C ASP A 9 -26.06 1.01 0.18
N ALA A 10 -25.03 1.44 0.92
CA ALA A 10 -23.90 2.09 0.32
C ALA A 10 -23.26 1.10 -0.66
N ASP A 11 -22.97 1.55 -1.87
CA ASP A 11 -22.37 0.72 -2.90
C ASP A 11 -21.04 0.16 -2.37
N PRO A 12 -20.94 -1.15 -2.08
CA PRO A 12 -19.76 -1.73 -1.44
C PRO A 12 -18.49 -1.52 -2.28
N GLU A 13 -18.64 -1.47 -3.61
CA GLU A 13 -17.53 -1.21 -4.51
C GLU A 13 -17.02 0.23 -4.35
N LEU A 14 -17.95 1.20 -4.28
CA LEU A 14 -17.61 2.60 -4.06
C LEU A 14 -16.96 2.80 -2.68
N GLU A 15 -17.50 2.19 -1.63
CA GLU A 15 -16.92 2.26 -0.28
C GLU A 15 -15.50 1.70 -0.23
N ALA A 16 -15.28 0.50 -0.77
CA ALA A 16 -13.96 -0.11 -0.81
C ALA A 16 -12.97 0.69 -1.70
N THR A 17 -13.44 1.26 -2.81
CA THR A 17 -12.62 2.12 -3.67
C THR A 17 -12.19 3.39 -2.95
N GLN A 18 -13.09 4.00 -2.17
CA GLN A 18 -12.78 5.17 -1.35
C GLN A 18 -11.82 4.84 -0.21
N ALA A 19 -11.98 3.68 0.44
CA ALA A 19 -11.06 3.21 1.46
C ALA A 19 -9.64 2.98 0.90
N ALA A 20 -9.53 2.35 -0.27
CA ALA A 20 -8.27 2.19 -0.98
C ALA A 20 -7.65 3.55 -1.38
N LEU A 21 -8.47 4.51 -1.83
CA LEU A 21 -7.99 5.86 -2.17
C LEU A 21 -7.46 6.60 -0.93
N ALA A 22 -8.16 6.51 0.20
CA ALA A 22 -7.70 7.08 1.46
C ALA A 22 -6.37 6.47 1.93
N ALA A 23 -6.22 5.15 1.79
CA ALA A 23 -4.98 4.44 2.09
C ALA A 23 -3.82 4.86 1.17
N GLU A 24 -4.07 5.04 -0.13
CA GLU A 24 -3.06 5.52 -1.07
C GLU A 24 -2.62 6.97 -0.80
N HIS A 25 -3.53 7.85 -0.39
CA HIS A 25 -3.13 9.19 0.08
C HIS A 25 -2.21 9.12 1.31
N ALA A 26 -2.52 8.24 2.26
CA ALA A 26 -1.67 8.02 3.44
C ALA A 26 -0.29 7.46 3.06
N ALA A 27 -0.23 6.55 2.08
CA ALA A 27 1.03 5.98 1.59
C ALA A 27 1.89 7.03 0.88
N VAL A 28 1.31 7.84 -0.01
CA VAL A 28 2.02 8.95 -0.68
C VAL A 28 2.63 9.90 0.35
N TYR A 29 1.87 10.30 1.37
CA TYR A 29 2.39 11.12 2.47
C TYR A 29 3.51 10.39 3.24
N GLY A 30 3.28 9.12 3.60
CA GLY A 30 4.20 8.32 4.39
C GLY A 30 5.55 8.07 3.71
N TYR A 31 5.55 7.81 2.39
CA TYR A 31 6.80 7.62 1.63
C TYR A 31 7.64 8.89 1.52
N GLY A 32 7.03 10.08 1.60
CA GLY A 32 7.76 11.33 1.76
C GLY A 32 8.58 11.37 3.07
N LEU A 33 8.00 10.88 4.17
CA LEU A 33 8.71 10.77 5.45
C LEU A 33 9.80 9.69 5.42
N VAL A 34 9.52 8.54 4.81
CA VAL A 34 10.49 7.44 4.66
C VAL A 34 11.72 7.91 3.88
N GLY A 35 11.52 8.61 2.76
CA GLY A 35 12.61 9.16 1.97
C GLY A 35 13.50 10.14 2.74
N GLY A 36 12.90 10.97 3.59
CA GLY A 36 13.63 11.89 4.47
C GLY A 36 14.54 11.20 5.49
N ARG A 37 14.34 9.91 5.78
CA ARG A 37 15.11 9.15 6.80
C ARG A 37 16.08 8.12 6.23
N LEU A 38 15.87 7.65 5.00
CA LEU A 38 16.74 6.64 4.38
C LEU A 38 17.93 7.23 3.58
N GLY A 39 17.95 8.55 3.33
CA GLY A 39 19.05 9.19 2.61
C GLY A 39 19.22 8.67 1.18
N GLU A 40 20.40 8.87 0.58
CA GLU A 40 20.63 8.56 -0.84
C GLU A 40 20.64 7.06 -1.16
N GLU A 41 21.16 6.21 -0.25
CA GLU A 41 21.26 4.76 -0.46
C GLU A 41 19.89 4.07 -0.62
N GLY A 42 18.85 4.57 0.06
CA GLY A 42 17.47 4.08 -0.09
C GLY A 42 16.63 4.86 -1.11
N GLY A 43 17.20 5.89 -1.76
CA GLY A 43 16.44 6.89 -2.50
C GLY A 43 15.74 6.34 -3.76
N ALA A 44 16.34 5.37 -4.45
CA ALA A 44 15.76 4.79 -5.67
C ALA A 44 14.51 3.95 -5.36
N GLU A 45 14.58 3.04 -4.39
CA GLU A 45 13.47 2.17 -4.00
C GLU A 45 12.29 2.98 -3.44
N VAL A 46 12.57 3.99 -2.61
CA VAL A 46 11.55 4.92 -2.09
C VAL A 46 10.88 5.69 -3.22
N ARG A 47 11.65 6.19 -4.20
CA ARG A 47 11.10 6.95 -5.33
C ARG A 47 10.21 6.10 -6.21
N GLU A 48 10.65 4.89 -6.55
CA GLU A 48 9.85 3.94 -7.31
C GLU A 48 8.53 3.61 -6.59
N ALA A 49 8.58 3.42 -5.26
CA ALA A 49 7.38 3.22 -4.46
C ALA A 49 6.45 4.43 -4.51
N TYR A 50 6.98 5.61 -4.25
CA TYR A 50 6.24 6.85 -4.24
C TYR A 50 5.52 7.10 -5.58
N GLU A 51 6.21 6.91 -6.71
CA GLU A 51 5.63 7.04 -8.04
C GLU A 51 4.54 6.01 -8.31
N ALA A 52 4.73 4.76 -7.88
CA ALA A 52 3.71 3.72 -8.00
C ALA A 52 2.43 4.06 -7.20
N HIS A 53 2.57 4.62 -6.00
CA HIS A 53 1.44 5.06 -5.18
C HIS A 53 0.72 6.28 -5.80
N LEU A 54 1.45 7.24 -6.36
CA LEU A 54 0.82 8.34 -7.12
C LEU A 54 -0.01 7.82 -8.29
N ALA A 55 0.53 6.89 -9.07
CA ALA A 55 -0.18 6.30 -10.20
C ALA A 55 -1.44 5.54 -9.75
N ARG A 56 -1.37 4.79 -8.64
CA ARG A 56 -2.53 4.09 -8.05
C ARG A 56 -3.58 5.03 -7.49
N ARG A 57 -3.18 6.06 -6.74
CA ARG A 57 -4.07 7.13 -6.27
C ARG A 57 -4.85 7.74 -7.43
N ASP A 58 -4.18 8.09 -8.52
CA ASP A 58 -4.83 8.73 -9.67
C ASP A 58 -5.80 7.79 -10.41
N ARG A 59 -5.51 6.48 -10.43
CA ARG A 59 -6.43 5.45 -10.95
C ARG A 59 -7.67 5.32 -10.07
N LEU A 60 -7.50 5.20 -8.75
CA LEU A 60 -8.62 5.10 -7.80
C LEU A 60 -9.47 6.37 -7.78
N HIS A 61 -8.83 7.54 -7.90
CA HIS A 61 -9.53 8.82 -8.03
C HIS A 61 -10.46 8.86 -9.25
N ARG A 62 -10.07 8.25 -10.37
CA ARG A 62 -10.92 8.10 -11.55
C ARG A 62 -12.02 7.05 -11.31
N ALA A 63 -11.67 5.89 -10.76
CA ALA A 63 -12.62 4.83 -10.45
C ALA A 63 -13.77 5.31 -9.54
N VAL A 64 -13.49 6.11 -8.51
CA VAL A 64 -14.53 6.70 -7.66
C VAL A 64 -15.49 7.58 -8.46
N ARG A 65 -14.98 8.39 -9.40
CA ARG A 65 -15.83 9.23 -10.27
C ARG A 65 -16.66 8.38 -11.23
N ASP A 66 -16.08 7.31 -11.78
CA ASP A 66 -16.76 6.39 -12.69
C ASP A 66 -17.90 5.64 -11.99
N LEU A 67 -17.77 5.42 -10.67
CA LEU A 67 -18.81 4.89 -9.78
C LEU A 67 -19.83 5.96 -9.33
N GLY A 68 -19.72 7.20 -9.81
CA GLY A 68 -20.61 8.31 -9.45
C GLY A 68 -20.32 8.96 -8.10
N GLY A 69 -19.22 8.60 -7.43
CA GLY A 69 -18.78 9.16 -6.17
C GLY A 69 -17.94 10.43 -6.30
N THR A 70 -17.79 11.16 -5.19
CA THR A 70 -16.81 12.24 -5.06
C THR A 70 -15.56 11.71 -4.37
N PRO A 71 -14.39 11.71 -5.03
CA PRO A 71 -13.14 11.17 -4.49
C PRO A 71 -12.76 11.80 -3.15
N VAL A 72 -12.41 10.98 -2.16
CA VAL A 72 -11.95 11.45 -0.85
C VAL A 72 -10.68 12.28 -1.02
N ALA A 73 -10.66 13.45 -0.35
CA ALA A 73 -9.51 14.34 -0.35
C ALA A 73 -8.38 13.79 0.53
N ALA A 74 -7.14 14.11 0.17
CA ALA A 74 -6.00 13.84 1.05
C ALA A 74 -6.15 14.66 2.35
N ALA A 75 -5.82 14.06 3.48
CA ALA A 75 -5.75 14.77 4.76
C ALA A 75 -4.51 15.68 4.80
N ALA A 76 -4.58 16.75 5.60
CA ALA A 76 -3.43 17.64 5.80
C ALA A 76 -2.26 16.94 6.52
N ALA A 77 -2.57 15.94 7.34
CA ALA A 77 -1.61 15.09 8.04
C ALA A 77 -2.22 13.73 8.34
N TYR A 78 -1.34 12.72 8.50
CA TYR A 78 -1.72 11.36 8.86
C TYR A 78 -1.08 10.98 10.19
N ALA A 79 -1.83 10.27 11.03
CA ALA A 79 -1.32 9.76 12.31
C ALA A 79 -0.26 8.68 12.05
N LEU A 80 0.91 8.85 12.67
CA LEU A 80 1.96 7.84 12.60
C LEU A 80 1.65 6.71 13.60
N PRO A 81 1.81 5.43 13.21
CA PRO A 81 1.57 4.30 14.10
C PRO A 81 2.61 4.20 15.23
N PHE A 82 3.78 4.80 15.03
CA PHE A 82 4.88 4.91 15.99
C PHE A 82 5.81 6.05 15.55
N GLU A 83 6.71 6.46 16.45
CA GLU A 83 7.74 7.44 16.12
C GLU A 83 8.72 6.87 15.09
N VAL A 84 8.85 7.56 13.94
CA VAL A 84 9.86 7.25 12.93
C VAL A 84 11.05 8.15 13.23
N GLY A 85 12.06 7.64 13.93
CA GLY A 85 13.25 8.40 14.39
C GLY A 85 14.48 8.22 13.50
N ASP A 86 14.65 7.03 12.92
CA ASP A 86 15.82 6.63 12.16
C ASP A 86 15.44 5.81 10.90
N GLY A 87 16.45 5.35 10.17
CA GLY A 87 16.26 4.56 8.95
C GLY A 87 15.61 3.18 9.20
N GLU A 88 15.84 2.55 10.34
CA GLU A 88 15.23 1.26 10.66
C GLU A 88 13.74 1.41 10.97
N ALA A 89 13.38 2.42 11.76
CA ALA A 89 12.01 2.81 12.01
C ALA A 89 11.31 3.21 10.69
N ALA A 90 12.02 3.87 9.76
CA ALA A 90 11.48 4.21 8.45
C ALA A 90 11.17 2.97 7.59
N ARG A 91 12.03 1.95 7.58
CA ARG A 91 11.75 0.67 6.89
C ARG A 91 10.56 -0.06 7.51
N ARG A 92 10.51 -0.12 8.85
CA ARG A 92 9.36 -0.68 9.57
C ARG A 92 8.06 0.06 9.25
N PHE A 93 8.13 1.39 9.13
CA PHE A 93 6.99 2.22 8.78
C PHE A 93 6.53 1.99 7.33
N ALA A 94 7.46 1.91 6.38
CA ALA A 94 7.16 1.54 4.99
C ALA A 94 6.46 0.17 4.92
N ALA A 95 6.99 -0.84 5.62
CA ALA A 95 6.35 -2.15 5.69
C ALA A 95 4.92 -2.10 6.25
N GLU A 96 4.66 -1.23 7.23
CA GLU A 96 3.32 -1.05 7.81
C GLU A 96 2.35 -0.36 6.85
N LEU A 97 2.80 0.65 6.10
CA LEU A 97 2.00 1.28 5.06
C LEU A 97 1.57 0.27 4.00
N GLU A 98 2.51 -0.56 3.54
CA GLU A 98 2.22 -1.59 2.54
C GLU A 98 1.27 -2.67 3.04
N ARG A 99 1.39 -3.10 4.31
CA ARG A 99 0.43 -4.05 4.90
C ARG A 99 -0.98 -3.48 4.96
N ARG A 100 -1.13 -2.21 5.31
CA ARG A 100 -2.45 -1.53 5.36
C ARG A 100 -3.05 -1.37 3.97
N LEU A 101 -2.22 -1.02 2.98
CA LEU A 101 -2.64 -0.99 1.58
C LEU A 101 -3.09 -2.38 1.09
N ALA A 102 -2.34 -3.43 1.41
CA ALA A 102 -2.75 -4.79 1.11
C ALA A 102 -4.12 -5.13 1.73
N GLY A 103 -4.37 -4.75 2.97
CA GLY A 103 -5.71 -4.88 3.59
C GLY A 103 -6.80 -4.18 2.79
N ALA A 104 -6.62 -2.89 2.47
CA ALA A 104 -7.58 -2.11 1.70
C ALA A 104 -7.82 -2.67 0.28
N TYR A 105 -6.78 -3.20 -0.36
CA TYR A 105 -6.93 -3.85 -1.65
C TYR A 105 -7.59 -5.22 -1.57
N ALA A 106 -7.42 -5.97 -0.47
CA ALA A 106 -8.18 -7.20 -0.25
C ALA A 106 -9.68 -6.92 -0.12
N ASP A 107 -10.06 -5.86 0.60
CA ASP A 107 -11.45 -5.42 0.68
C ASP A 107 -11.99 -4.99 -0.70
N LEU A 108 -11.19 -4.27 -1.48
CA LEU A 108 -11.56 -3.89 -2.84
C LEU A 108 -11.70 -5.11 -3.77
N VAL A 109 -10.82 -6.11 -3.65
CA VAL A 109 -10.95 -7.38 -4.38
C VAL A 109 -12.27 -8.05 -4.01
N ALA A 110 -12.66 -8.05 -2.72
CA ALA A 110 -13.92 -8.66 -2.29
C ALA A 110 -15.15 -7.95 -2.87
N ALA A 111 -15.08 -6.62 -3.05
CA ALA A 111 -16.18 -5.77 -3.49
C ALA A 111 -16.27 -5.55 -5.02
N THR A 112 -15.31 -6.01 -5.81
CA THR A 112 -15.25 -5.77 -7.28
C THR A 112 -15.36 -7.06 -8.08
N ASP A 113 -15.65 -6.96 -9.38
CA ASP A 113 -15.66 -8.10 -10.32
C ASP A 113 -14.88 -7.81 -11.62
N GLY A 114 -14.68 -8.86 -12.43
CA GLY A 114 -14.07 -8.76 -13.76
C GLY A 114 -12.69 -8.07 -13.75
N GLU A 115 -12.48 -7.13 -14.67
CA GLU A 115 -11.22 -6.40 -14.81
C GLU A 115 -10.86 -5.57 -13.56
N ARG A 116 -11.86 -5.05 -12.84
CA ARG A 116 -11.63 -4.28 -11.61
C ARG A 116 -11.11 -5.16 -10.49
N ARG A 117 -11.65 -6.38 -10.35
CA ARG A 117 -11.16 -7.39 -9.41
C ARG A 117 -9.72 -7.79 -9.71
N VAL A 118 -9.39 -7.98 -10.99
CA VAL A 118 -8.01 -8.28 -11.42
C VAL A 118 -7.07 -7.13 -11.08
N ALA A 119 -7.44 -5.88 -11.38
CA ALA A 119 -6.62 -4.72 -11.06
C ALA A 119 -6.39 -4.55 -9.54
N ALA A 120 -7.43 -4.78 -8.72
CA ALA A 120 -7.33 -4.75 -7.27
C ALA A 120 -6.42 -5.87 -6.75
N ALA A 121 -6.52 -7.08 -7.31
CA ALA A 121 -5.67 -8.21 -6.94
C ALA A 121 -4.19 -7.99 -7.31
N THR A 122 -3.92 -7.35 -8.46
CA THR A 122 -2.56 -6.94 -8.82
C THR A 122 -2.01 -5.93 -7.81
N ALA A 123 -2.78 -4.90 -7.45
CA ALA A 123 -2.35 -3.90 -6.47
C ALA A 123 -2.11 -4.52 -5.07
N LEU A 124 -2.99 -5.46 -4.65
CA LEU A 124 -2.82 -6.27 -3.45
C LEU A 124 -1.49 -7.02 -3.46
N GLY A 125 -1.19 -7.74 -4.54
CA GLY A 125 0.04 -8.51 -4.68
C GLY A 125 1.29 -7.63 -4.63
N GLU A 126 1.27 -6.51 -5.34
CA GLU A 126 2.38 -5.55 -5.34
C GLU A 126 2.63 -4.94 -3.94
N ALA A 127 1.57 -4.55 -3.23
CA ALA A 127 1.69 -4.04 -1.86
C ALA A 127 2.24 -5.13 -0.91
N ALA A 128 1.72 -6.35 -0.97
CA ALA A 128 2.19 -7.46 -0.15
C ALA A 128 3.67 -7.79 -0.39
N VAL A 129 4.11 -7.82 -1.66
CA VAL A 129 5.53 -8.02 -2.03
C VAL A 129 6.40 -6.90 -1.47
N ARG A 130 5.95 -5.65 -1.59
CA ARG A 130 6.72 -4.49 -1.08
C ARG A 130 6.79 -4.49 0.45
N ALA A 131 5.72 -4.89 1.14
CA ALA A 131 5.73 -5.09 2.59
C ALA A 131 6.79 -6.10 3.03
N ALA A 132 6.89 -7.23 2.32
CA ALA A 132 7.87 -8.27 2.60
C ALA A 132 9.32 -7.79 2.37
N ARG A 133 9.56 -7.04 1.28
CA ARG A 133 10.86 -6.43 0.98
C ARG A 133 11.31 -5.47 2.08
N TRP A 134 10.44 -4.53 2.49
CA TRP A 134 10.76 -3.58 3.56
C TRP A 134 10.98 -4.23 4.93
N SER A 135 10.31 -5.35 5.19
CA SER A 135 10.47 -6.09 6.44
C SER A 135 11.80 -6.85 6.53
N GLY A 136 12.62 -6.87 5.46
CA GLY A 136 13.85 -7.65 5.41
C GLY A 136 13.60 -9.17 5.37
N ALA A 137 12.37 -9.60 5.08
CA ALA A 137 11.99 -11.02 5.05
C ALA A 137 12.57 -11.78 3.83
N GLY A 138 13.31 -11.09 2.97
CA GLY A 138 14.14 -11.69 1.93
C GLY A 138 15.56 -11.91 2.41
N SER A 139 15.78 -12.84 3.34
CA SER A 139 17.13 -13.37 3.52
C SER A 139 17.52 -14.10 2.23
N ALA A 140 18.65 -13.74 1.64
CA ALA A 140 19.30 -14.58 0.63
C ALA A 140 19.33 -16.02 1.16
N PHE A 141 18.93 -16.97 0.30
CA PHE A 141 18.89 -18.40 0.55
C PHE A 141 19.87 -18.86 1.65
N PRO A 142 19.38 -19.28 2.83
CA PRO A 142 20.21 -20.03 3.78
C PRO A 142 20.62 -21.32 3.05
N GLY A 143 21.91 -21.44 2.70
CA GLY A 143 22.40 -22.54 1.86
C GLY A 143 23.60 -22.23 0.96
N LEU A 144 23.87 -20.95 0.65
CA LEU A 144 24.96 -20.60 -0.28
C LEU A 144 26.27 -20.17 0.42
N ALA A 145 26.22 -19.87 1.72
CA ALA A 145 27.42 -19.52 2.49
C ALA A 145 28.25 -20.75 2.87
N GLU A 146 27.65 -21.94 2.97
CA GLU A 146 28.37 -23.16 3.31
C GLU A 146 29.32 -23.67 2.20
N TYR A 147 29.05 -23.39 0.92
CA TYR A 147 29.93 -23.84 -0.18
C TYR A 147 31.14 -22.93 -0.45
N ALA A 148 31.14 -21.71 0.09
CA ALA A 148 32.26 -20.78 -0.11
C ALA A 148 33.48 -21.08 0.79
N ASN A 149 33.34 -21.97 1.78
CA ASN A 149 34.36 -22.26 2.79
C ASN A 149 35.03 -23.64 2.64
N GLU A 150 34.68 -24.43 1.62
CA GLU A 150 35.25 -25.77 1.41
C GLU A 150 36.38 -25.84 0.35
N GLU A 151 36.72 -24.74 -0.34
CA GLU A 151 37.94 -24.68 -1.16
C GLU A 151 39.12 -24.13 -0.36
N GLY A 152 39.65 -24.92 0.56
CA GLY A 152 40.79 -24.51 1.37
C GLY A 152 41.27 -25.54 2.40
N GLY A 153 41.47 -26.80 1.99
CA GLY A 153 42.06 -27.85 2.82
C GLY A 153 42.93 -28.80 2.01
#